data_AF-A0A8D0BRF0-F1
#
_entry.id   AF-A0A8D0BRF0-F1
#
_cell.length_a   1.000
_cell.length_b   1.000
_cell.length_c   1.000
_cell.angle_alpha   90.00
_cell.angle_beta   90.00
_cell.angle_gamma   90.00
#
_symmetry.space_group_name_H-M   'P 1'
#
loop_
_entity.id
_entity.type
_entity.pdbx_description
1 polymer ?
#
loop_
_entity_poly.entity_id
_entity_poly.type
_entity_poly.pdbx_seq_one_letter_code
_entity_poly.pdbx_strand_id
1 'polypeptide(L)'
;MIKDTNPMWRPTFIVKPDGGCQGDGIYLIKEPTDIRMTGNLQTRPAVVQEYMSKPLLIDKLKFDIRLYVLLKSLDPLEVYVAKDGLCRFCTEPYQEPAPKNLHQVYMHLTNYSLNVHSGNFVHSDSSNTGSKRTFSSILSRLASNGVDIRKVWSDIVSLVIKTIIAIVPDLKVYYQCDIPVGKPGPTCFQILGFDILLMKNLKPILLEVNANPSMKIEHEKEVRPSNPAYHIWSDAEFVL
;
A
#
# COMPACT_ATOMS: atom_id res chain seq x y z
N MET A 1 14.56 6.88 32.87
CA MET A 1 14.99 5.53 32.44
C MET A 1 15.50 5.62 31.02
N ILE A 2 16.83 5.64 30.87
CA ILE A 2 17.51 5.67 29.58
C ILE A 2 17.39 4.25 29.02
N LYS A 3 16.69 4.06 27.91
CA LYS A 3 16.66 2.77 27.21
C LYS A 3 18.06 2.49 26.68
N ASP A 4 18.57 1.30 26.96
CA ASP A 4 19.78 0.73 26.37
C ASP A 4 19.81 0.99 24.86
N THR A 5 20.61 1.96 24.42
CA THR A 5 20.85 2.22 23.01
C THR A 5 21.94 1.27 22.55
N ASN A 6 21.54 0.22 21.83
CA ASN A 6 22.48 -0.56 21.04
C ASN A 6 23.22 0.40 20.08
N PRO A 7 24.54 0.61 20.22
CA PRO A 7 25.29 1.64 19.48
C PRO A 7 25.34 1.41 17.96
N MET A 8 24.81 0.29 17.46
CA MET A 8 24.71 -0.03 16.03
C MET A 8 23.34 0.23 15.40
N TRP A 9 22.32 0.61 16.16
CA TRP A 9 21.00 0.90 15.59
C TRP A 9 21.00 2.30 14.94
N ARG A 10 21.26 2.34 13.62
CA ARG A 10 21.17 3.55 12.78
C ARG A 10 20.02 3.42 11.79
N PRO A 11 18.78 3.70 12.21
CA PRO A 11 17.61 3.57 11.34
C PRO A 11 17.69 4.61 10.23
N THR A 12 17.12 4.26 9.08
CA THR A 12 16.81 5.24 8.03
C THR A 12 15.36 5.62 8.20
N PHE A 13 15.02 6.89 7.97
CA PHE A 13 13.66 7.36 8.02
C PHE A 13 13.21 7.81 6.64
N ILE A 14 11.91 7.73 6.41
CA ILE A 14 11.22 8.29 5.25
C ILE A 14 10.37 9.46 5.72
N VAL A 15 10.55 10.61 5.07
CA VAL A 15 9.78 11.83 5.32
C VAL A 15 8.70 11.93 4.26
N LYS A 16 7.44 12.06 4.71
CA LYS A 16 6.25 12.19 3.85
C LYS A 16 5.55 13.51 4.18
N PRO A 17 5.74 14.57 3.37
CA PRO A 17 5.04 15.84 3.56
C PRO A 17 3.52 15.70 3.35
N ASP A 18 2.74 16.48 4.11
CA ASP A 18 1.30 16.57 3.99
C ASP A 18 0.88 17.34 2.73
N GLY A 19 -0.24 16.94 2.13
CA GLY A 19 -0.76 17.51 0.88
C GLY A 19 0.02 17.17 -0.39
N GLY A 20 1.00 16.26 -0.31
CA GLY A 20 1.61 15.64 -1.49
C GLY A 20 0.72 14.53 -2.06
N CYS A 21 0.54 14.49 -3.37
CA CYS A 21 0.04 13.30 -4.06
C CYS A 21 1.21 12.61 -4.78
N GLN A 22 1.03 11.35 -5.18
CA GLN A 22 1.93 10.73 -6.16
C GLN A 22 3.41 10.57 -5.74
N GLY A 23 3.72 10.69 -4.45
CA GLY A 23 5.08 10.58 -3.93
C GLY A 23 5.91 11.86 -4.03
N ASP A 24 5.29 12.98 -4.40
CA ASP A 24 5.97 14.27 -4.47
C ASP A 24 6.47 14.71 -3.07
N GLY A 25 7.72 15.18 -3.03
CA GLY A 25 8.38 15.60 -1.80
C GLY A 25 8.77 14.49 -0.83
N ILE A 26 8.61 13.19 -1.16
CA ILE A 26 9.06 12.09 -0.31
C ILE A 26 10.58 11.90 -0.44
N TYR A 27 11.28 11.81 0.69
CA TYR A 27 12.73 11.56 0.72
C TYR A 27 13.16 10.75 1.93
N LEU A 28 14.38 10.21 1.88
CA LEU A 28 14.99 9.47 2.96
C LEU A 28 16.02 10.31 3.72
N ILE A 29 16.10 10.10 5.03
CA ILE A 29 17.08 10.73 5.93
C ILE A 29 17.72 9.69 6.85
N LYS A 30 18.93 9.95 7.35
CA LYS A 30 19.55 9.15 8.43
C LYS A 30 19.64 9.92 9.73
N GLU A 31 19.89 11.22 9.68
CA GLU A 31 19.93 12.07 10.85
C GLU A 31 18.72 13.02 10.85
N PRO A 32 18.13 13.34 12.01
CA PRO A 32 17.07 14.34 12.11
C PRO A 32 17.47 15.72 11.53
N THR A 33 18.77 16.04 11.54
CA THR A 33 19.30 17.27 10.94
C THR A 33 19.22 17.30 9.41
N ASP A 34 19.05 16.15 8.76
CA ASP A 34 18.90 16.05 7.30
C ASP A 34 17.48 16.42 6.85
N ILE A 35 16.56 16.70 7.78
CA ILE A 35 15.22 17.21 7.46
C ILE A 35 15.39 18.51 6.67
N ARG A 36 15.06 18.43 5.38
CA ARG A 36 15.20 19.54 4.45
C ARG A 36 14.14 20.58 4.81
N MET A 37 14.58 21.72 5.35
CA MET A 37 13.72 22.90 5.53
C MET A 37 13.57 23.75 4.25
N THR A 38 13.85 23.18 3.07
CA THR A 38 13.89 23.93 1.81
C THR A 38 12.50 24.12 1.21
N GLY A 39 12.09 25.39 1.04
CA GLY A 39 11.02 25.87 0.14
C GLY A 39 9.59 25.53 0.59
N ASN A 40 8.80 26.54 0.97
CA ASN A 40 7.37 26.46 1.39
C ASN A 40 6.98 25.36 2.41
N LEU A 41 7.91 24.54 2.88
CA LEU A 41 7.75 23.48 3.87
C LEU A 41 7.80 23.99 5.32
N GLN A 42 8.03 25.29 5.54
CA GLN A 42 7.87 25.91 6.86
C GLN A 42 6.40 25.87 7.34
N THR A 43 5.44 25.49 6.50
CA THR A 43 4.00 25.55 6.82
C THR A 43 3.24 24.24 6.61
N ARG A 44 3.87 23.15 6.16
CA ARG A 44 3.16 21.88 5.91
C ARG A 44 3.56 20.81 6.92
N PRO A 45 2.57 20.17 7.60
CA PRO A 45 2.84 19.00 8.43
C PRO A 45 3.56 17.91 7.64
N ALA A 46 4.30 17.03 8.31
CA ALA A 46 4.92 15.87 7.68
C ALA A 46 4.94 14.69 8.65
N VAL A 47 4.88 13.47 8.10
CA VAL A 47 5.10 12.24 8.86
C VAL A 47 6.53 11.78 8.63
N VAL A 48 7.26 11.61 9.72
CA VAL A 48 8.56 10.93 9.73
C VAL A 48 8.34 9.51 10.21
N GLN A 49 8.63 8.53 9.34
CA GLN A 49 8.40 7.12 9.61
C GLN A 49 9.73 6.37 9.49
N GLU A 50 9.96 5.36 10.33
CA GLU A 50 11.08 4.43 10.11
C GLU A 50 10.94 3.75 8.74
N TYR A 51 12.01 3.78 7.95
CA TYR A 51 12.03 3.17 6.63
C TYR A 51 12.22 1.65 6.73
N MET A 52 11.32 0.92 6.08
CA MET A 52 11.39 -0.53 5.98
C MET A 52 12.53 -0.95 5.04
N SER A 53 13.71 -1.22 5.61
CA SER A 53 14.97 -1.48 4.89
C SER A 53 15.14 -2.90 4.36
N LYS A 54 14.28 -3.84 4.78
CA LYS A 54 14.34 -5.25 4.36
C LYS A 54 13.01 -5.71 3.75
N PRO A 55 12.56 -5.08 2.65
CA PRO A 55 11.37 -5.52 1.95
C PRO A 55 11.58 -6.89 1.29
N LEU A 56 10.50 -7.60 1.03
CA LEU A 56 10.49 -8.70 0.07
C LEU A 56 10.81 -8.13 -1.32
N LEU A 57 11.65 -8.84 -2.07
CA LEU A 57 12.04 -8.45 -3.42
C LEU A 57 11.60 -9.52 -4.40
N ILE A 58 11.14 -9.10 -5.58
CA ILE A 58 10.94 -9.98 -6.74
C ILE A 58 11.81 -9.42 -7.86
N ASP A 59 12.62 -10.26 -8.50
CA ASP A 59 13.58 -9.84 -9.53
C ASP A 59 14.55 -8.74 -9.05
N LYS A 60 14.90 -8.75 -7.75
CA LYS A 60 15.69 -7.71 -7.06
C LYS A 60 15.02 -6.35 -6.96
N LEU A 61 13.76 -6.22 -7.36
CA LEU A 61 13.00 -4.97 -7.30
C LEU A 61 12.14 -4.93 -6.04
N LYS A 62 12.10 -3.75 -5.40
CA LYS A 62 11.13 -3.45 -4.34
C LYS A 62 9.75 -3.25 -4.96
N PHE A 63 8.71 -3.68 -4.26
CA PHE A 63 7.33 -3.44 -4.66
C PHE A 63 6.43 -3.23 -3.45
N ASP A 64 5.30 -2.59 -3.68
CA ASP A 64 4.17 -2.60 -2.74
C ASP A 64 2.95 -3.26 -3.39
N ILE A 65 1.95 -3.54 -2.55
CA ILE A 65 0.69 -4.13 -2.94
C ILE A 65 -0.39 -3.07 -2.73
N ARG A 66 -1.09 -2.70 -3.80
CA ARG A 66 -2.36 -2.00 -3.77
C ARG A 66 -3.47 -3.03 -3.69
N LEU A 67 -4.09 -3.16 -2.52
CA LEU A 67 -5.24 -4.03 -2.28
C LEU A 67 -6.52 -3.19 -2.19
N TYR A 68 -7.61 -3.66 -2.79
CA TYR A 68 -8.89 -2.96 -2.76
C TYR A 68 -9.79 -3.57 -1.68
N VAL A 69 -10.35 -2.71 -0.83
CA VAL A 69 -11.22 -3.09 0.29
C VAL A 69 -12.52 -2.29 0.17
N LEU A 70 -13.67 -2.97 0.22
CA LEU A 70 -14.97 -2.33 0.28
C LEU A 70 -15.47 -2.32 1.72
N LEU A 71 -15.68 -1.11 2.23
CA LEU A 71 -16.50 -0.87 3.40
C LEU A 71 -17.93 -0.65 2.91
N LYS A 72 -18.78 -1.68 3.03
CA LYS A 72 -20.15 -1.65 2.50
C LYS A 72 -21.15 -1.05 3.49
N SER A 73 -20.93 -1.27 4.78
CA SER A 73 -21.81 -0.78 5.85
C SER A 73 -21.01 -0.60 7.14
N LEU A 74 -21.44 0.35 7.98
CA LEU A 74 -20.91 0.57 9.33
C LEU A 74 -21.79 -0.07 10.42
N ASP A 75 -23.07 -0.34 10.12
CA ASP A 75 -24.02 -0.92 11.08
C ASP A 75 -25.12 -1.75 10.38
N PRO A 76 -25.01 -3.11 10.35
CA PRO A 76 -23.87 -3.89 10.84
C PRO A 76 -22.60 -3.55 10.03
N LEU A 77 -21.43 -3.70 10.66
CA LEU A 77 -20.16 -3.52 9.97
C LEU A 77 -20.04 -4.60 8.89
N GLU A 78 -19.87 -4.20 7.63
CA GLU A 78 -19.68 -5.14 6.51
C GLU A 78 -18.45 -4.73 5.69
N VAL A 79 -17.45 -5.61 5.63
CA VAL A 79 -16.19 -5.37 4.92
C VAL A 79 -15.84 -6.52 4.00
N TYR A 80 -15.43 -6.19 2.77
CA TYR A 80 -15.01 -7.14 1.75
C TYR A 80 -13.61 -6.81 1.25
N VAL A 81 -12.77 -7.83 1.11
CA VAL A 81 -11.42 -7.69 0.53
C VAL A 81 -11.42 -8.31 -0.86
N ALA A 82 -10.97 -7.56 -1.87
CA ALA A 82 -10.82 -8.10 -3.21
C ALA A 82 -9.76 -9.21 -3.23
N LYS A 83 -10.06 -10.36 -3.85
CA LYS A 83 -9.13 -11.52 -3.95
C LYS A 83 -7.84 -11.24 -4.72
N ASP A 84 -7.76 -10.12 -5.43
CA ASP A 84 -6.57 -9.69 -6.15
C ASP A 84 -6.32 -8.19 -5.98
N GLY A 85 -5.12 -7.77 -6.35
CA GLY A 85 -4.67 -6.38 -6.27
C GLY A 85 -3.57 -6.11 -7.28
N LEU A 86 -2.96 -4.93 -7.17
CA LEU A 86 -1.90 -4.50 -8.06
C LEU A 86 -0.58 -4.40 -7.27
N CYS A 87 0.42 -5.16 -7.69
CA CYS A 87 1.79 -4.98 -7.23
C CYS A 87 2.50 -3.94 -8.09
N ARG A 88 3.04 -2.89 -7.46
CA ARG A 88 3.74 -1.79 -8.15
C ARG A 88 5.22 -1.86 -7.85
N PHE A 89 6.02 -2.04 -8.89
CA PHE A 89 7.45 -2.23 -8.78
C PHE A 89 8.21 -0.92 -8.95
N CYS A 90 9.27 -0.78 -8.15
CA CYS A 90 10.40 0.08 -8.45
C CYS A 90 11.04 -0.33 -9.79
N THR A 91 11.68 0.61 -10.47
CA THR A 91 12.32 0.36 -11.78
C THR A 91 13.83 0.15 -11.69
N GLU A 92 14.42 0.29 -10.49
CA GLU A 92 15.83 0.00 -10.24
C GLU A 92 16.02 -1.09 -9.18
N PRO A 93 17.07 -1.94 -9.31
CA PRO A 93 17.41 -2.95 -8.32
C PRO A 93 17.60 -2.36 -6.93
N TYR A 94 16.91 -2.94 -5.95
CA TYR A 94 16.95 -2.51 -4.57
C TYR A 94 18.32 -2.74 -3.94
N GLN A 95 18.79 -1.74 -3.21
CA GLN A 95 19.91 -1.84 -2.28
C GLN A 95 19.45 -1.29 -0.93
N GLU A 96 19.96 -1.85 0.17
CA GLU A 96 19.64 -1.31 1.50
C GLU A 96 20.10 0.17 1.61
N PRO A 97 19.37 1.02 2.36
CA PRO A 97 19.69 2.45 2.45
C PRO A 97 21.07 2.74 3.06
N ALA A 98 21.89 3.44 2.30
CA ALA A 98 23.21 3.93 2.64
C ALA A 98 23.30 5.41 2.23
N PRO A 99 24.18 6.23 2.86
CA PRO A 99 24.30 7.65 2.52
C PRO A 99 24.44 7.94 1.02
N LYS A 100 25.09 7.04 0.28
CA LYS A 100 25.31 7.14 -1.17
C LYS A 100 24.08 6.87 -2.04
N ASN A 101 23.01 6.26 -1.53
CA ASN A 101 21.84 5.87 -2.35
C ASN A 101 20.51 6.45 -1.85
N LEU A 102 20.47 7.22 -0.75
CA LEU A 102 19.21 7.79 -0.23
C LEU A 102 18.44 8.66 -1.24
N HIS A 103 19.16 9.27 -2.18
CA HIS A 103 18.59 10.10 -3.26
C HIS A 103 18.10 9.29 -4.47
N GLN A 104 18.38 7.98 -4.53
CA GLN A 104 17.99 7.11 -5.64
C GLN A 104 16.54 6.67 -5.47
N VAL A 105 15.62 7.56 -5.83
CA VAL A 105 14.18 7.38 -5.60
C VAL A 105 13.60 6.17 -6.34
N TYR A 106 14.10 5.82 -7.53
CA TYR A 106 13.59 4.71 -8.35
C TYR A 106 13.83 3.32 -7.77
N MET A 107 14.76 3.15 -6.82
CA MET A 107 14.92 1.88 -6.09
C MET A 107 14.17 1.88 -4.75
N HIS A 108 13.81 3.05 -4.21
CA HIS A 108 13.28 3.18 -2.85
C HIS A 108 11.77 3.47 -2.81
N LEU A 109 11.20 4.12 -3.82
CA LEU A 109 9.81 4.55 -3.90
C LEU A 109 9.09 3.79 -5.01
N THR A 110 7.96 3.19 -4.67
CA THR A 110 7.13 2.32 -5.54
C THR A 110 6.00 3.08 -6.24
N ASN A 111 5.88 4.40 -5.99
CA ASN A 111 4.84 5.23 -6.57
C ASN A 111 4.88 5.15 -8.10
N TYR A 112 3.75 4.82 -8.71
CA TYR A 112 3.64 4.66 -10.15
C TYR A 112 3.96 5.96 -10.91
N SER A 113 3.41 7.07 -10.45
CA SER A 113 3.65 8.43 -10.97
C SER A 113 5.14 8.79 -11.05
N LEU A 114 5.96 8.29 -10.12
CA LEU A 114 7.40 8.45 -10.19
C LEU A 114 7.99 7.49 -11.23
N ASN A 115 7.71 6.20 -11.08
CA ASN A 115 8.37 5.14 -11.84
C ASN A 115 8.01 5.14 -13.33
N VAL A 116 6.82 5.62 -13.72
CA VAL A 116 6.40 5.72 -15.13
C VAL A 116 7.31 6.65 -15.95
N HIS A 117 7.98 7.61 -15.29
CA HIS A 117 8.95 8.50 -15.93
C HIS A 117 10.36 7.92 -16.00
N SER A 118 10.60 6.75 -15.39
CA SER A 118 11.89 6.05 -15.49
C SER A 118 12.04 5.42 -16.87
N GLY A 119 13.23 5.58 -17.49
CA GLY A 119 13.54 4.90 -18.75
C GLY A 119 13.54 3.37 -18.66
N ASN A 120 13.54 2.81 -17.44
CA ASN A 120 13.49 1.38 -17.16
C ASN A 120 12.05 0.88 -16.88
N PHE A 121 11.03 1.73 -17.01
CA PHE A 121 9.65 1.31 -16.80
C PHE A 121 9.18 0.36 -17.91
N VAL A 122 8.75 -0.84 -17.54
CA VAL A 122 8.30 -1.86 -18.49
C VAL A 122 6.78 -1.87 -18.52
N HIS A 123 6.21 -1.26 -19.57
CA HIS A 123 4.82 -1.47 -19.96
C HIS A 123 4.70 -2.84 -20.62
N SER A 124 4.30 -3.84 -19.85
CA SER A 124 4.07 -5.20 -20.36
C SER A 124 2.89 -5.82 -19.64
N ASP A 125 2.02 -6.47 -20.40
CA ASP A 125 0.91 -7.29 -19.88
C ASP A 125 1.39 -8.64 -19.32
N SER A 126 2.70 -8.90 -19.40
CA SER A 126 3.24 -10.13 -18.86
C SER A 126 3.15 -10.12 -17.33
N SER A 127 2.66 -11.23 -16.79
CA SER A 127 2.55 -11.45 -15.34
C SER A 127 3.91 -11.48 -14.63
N ASN A 128 5.02 -11.53 -15.40
CA ASN A 128 6.37 -11.83 -14.92
C ASN A 128 7.39 -10.71 -15.12
N THR A 129 7.20 -9.77 -16.05
CA THR A 129 8.22 -8.76 -16.39
C THR A 129 7.73 -7.31 -16.30
N GLY A 130 6.41 -7.06 -16.30
CA GLY A 130 5.87 -5.70 -16.19
C GLY A 130 6.21 -5.01 -14.86
N SER A 131 6.32 -3.68 -14.87
CA SER A 131 6.47 -2.86 -13.66
C SER A 131 5.17 -2.76 -12.83
N LYS A 132 4.06 -3.27 -13.38
CA LYS A 132 2.81 -3.56 -12.68
C LYS A 132 2.46 -5.03 -12.89
N ARG A 133 2.11 -5.74 -11.83
CA ARG A 133 1.73 -7.16 -11.89
C ARG A 133 0.54 -7.41 -10.98
N THR A 134 -0.28 -8.41 -11.28
CA THR A 134 -1.35 -8.82 -10.37
C THR A 134 -0.77 -9.41 -9.08
N PHE A 135 -1.43 -9.22 -7.95
CA PHE A 135 -0.99 -9.82 -6.70
C PHE A 135 -1.09 -11.35 -6.74
N SER A 136 -2.11 -11.88 -7.42
CA SER A 136 -2.26 -13.32 -7.72
C SER A 136 -1.03 -13.93 -8.42
N SER A 137 -0.41 -13.19 -9.37
CA SER A 137 0.83 -13.63 -10.03
C SER A 137 1.98 -13.73 -9.02
N ILE A 138 2.13 -12.73 -8.15
CA ILE A 138 3.17 -12.72 -7.12
C ILE A 138 2.98 -13.86 -6.13
N LEU A 139 1.75 -14.09 -5.65
CA LEU A 139 1.44 -15.22 -4.77
C LEU A 139 1.77 -16.56 -5.44
N SER A 140 1.39 -16.74 -6.70
CA SER A 140 1.70 -17.99 -7.45
C SER A 140 3.21 -18.24 -7.55
N ARG A 141 4.00 -17.18 -7.76
CA ARG A 141 5.46 -17.24 -7.77
C ARG A 141 6.05 -17.57 -6.40
N LEU A 142 5.50 -16.99 -5.32
CA LEU A 142 5.90 -17.30 -3.95
C LEU A 142 5.57 -18.74 -3.57
N ALA A 143 4.38 -19.22 -3.92
CA ALA A 143 3.96 -20.60 -3.70
C ALA A 143 4.89 -21.60 -4.41
N SER A 144 5.29 -21.29 -5.65
CA SER A 144 6.26 -22.09 -6.41
C SER A 144 7.63 -22.17 -5.74
N ASN A 145 7.97 -21.20 -4.88
CA ASN A 145 9.19 -21.18 -4.07
C ASN A 145 8.99 -21.75 -2.64
N GLY A 146 7.86 -22.42 -2.38
CA GLY A 146 7.58 -23.09 -1.10
C GLY A 146 7.02 -22.17 0.00
N VAL A 147 6.58 -20.95 -0.33
CA VAL A 147 5.95 -20.05 0.65
C VAL A 147 4.50 -20.46 0.91
N ASP A 148 4.09 -20.47 2.18
CA ASP A 148 2.69 -20.63 2.57
C ASP A 148 1.89 -19.34 2.27
N ILE A 149 1.33 -19.27 1.08
CA ILE A 149 0.53 -18.12 0.63
C ILE A 149 -0.77 -17.94 1.42
N ARG A 150 -1.32 -19.01 2.03
CA ARG A 150 -2.53 -18.90 2.85
C ARG A 150 -2.24 -18.12 4.12
N LYS A 151 -1.08 -18.38 4.73
CA LYS A 151 -0.61 -17.61 5.87
C LYS A 151 -0.40 -16.13 5.51
N VAL A 152 0.26 -15.85 4.38
CA VAL A 152 0.49 -14.47 3.92
C VAL A 152 -0.84 -13.74 3.70
N TRP A 153 -1.80 -14.38 3.03
CA TRP A 153 -3.14 -13.82 2.83
C TRP A 153 -3.87 -13.56 4.15
N SER A 154 -3.86 -14.53 5.07
CA SER A 154 -4.47 -14.39 6.39
C SER A 154 -3.86 -13.24 7.21
N ASP A 155 -2.53 -13.08 7.17
CA ASP A 155 -1.84 -11.98 7.85
C ASP A 155 -2.22 -10.61 7.23
N ILE A 156 -2.42 -10.53 5.91
CA ILE A 156 -2.90 -9.33 5.19
C ILE A 156 -4.35 -9.00 5.58
N VAL A 157 -5.24 -9.99 5.55
CA VAL A 157 -6.64 -9.81 5.96
C VAL A 157 -6.73 -9.35 7.41
N SER A 158 -5.92 -9.94 8.31
CA SER A 158 -5.84 -9.52 9.70
C SER A 158 -5.41 -8.05 9.85
N LEU A 159 -4.46 -7.61 9.03
CA LEU A 159 -4.03 -6.20 8.97
C LEU A 159 -5.19 -5.29 8.54
N VAL A 160 -5.91 -5.64 7.47
CA VAL A 160 -7.07 -4.87 6.98
C VAL A 160 -8.15 -4.76 8.07
N ILE A 161 -8.55 -5.88 8.66
CA ILE A 161 -9.55 -5.95 9.74
C ILE A 161 -9.19 -5.01 10.89
N LYS A 162 -7.95 -5.10 11.40
CA LYS A 162 -7.48 -4.27 12.52
C LYS A 162 -7.51 -2.79 12.17
N THR A 163 -7.10 -2.44 10.95
CA THR A 163 -7.14 -1.05 10.48
C THR A 163 -8.58 -0.53 10.38
N ILE A 164 -9.51 -1.31 9.83
CA ILE A 164 -10.92 -0.90 9.74
C ILE A 164 -11.52 -0.73 11.15
N ILE A 165 -11.34 -1.71 12.04
CA ILE A 165 -11.87 -1.63 13.40
C ILE A 165 -11.37 -0.38 14.13
N ALA A 166 -10.11 0.02 13.90
CA ALA A 166 -9.54 1.22 14.51
C ALA A 166 -10.22 2.52 14.03
N ILE A 167 -10.70 2.60 12.78
CA ILE A 167 -11.31 3.81 12.21
C ILE A 167 -12.85 3.85 12.34
N VAL A 168 -13.50 2.69 12.57
CA VAL A 168 -14.97 2.58 12.62
C VAL A 168 -15.62 3.51 13.64
N PRO A 169 -15.12 3.68 14.88
CA PRO A 169 -15.74 4.59 15.85
C PRO A 169 -15.83 6.03 15.33
N ASP A 170 -14.74 6.55 14.76
CA ASP A 170 -14.71 7.90 14.21
C ASP A 170 -15.67 8.04 13.02
N LEU A 171 -15.67 7.07 12.10
CA LEU A 171 -16.59 7.06 10.96
C LEU A 171 -18.05 7.04 11.39
N LYS A 172 -18.40 6.29 12.44
CA LYS A 172 -19.77 6.25 12.97
C LYS A 172 -20.19 7.61 13.52
N VAL A 173 -19.30 8.31 14.24
CA VAL A 173 -19.58 9.66 14.76
C VAL A 173 -19.85 10.62 13.61
N TYR A 174 -18.96 10.69 12.61
CA TYR A 174 -19.16 11.56 11.45
C TYR A 174 -20.46 11.23 10.69
N TYR A 175 -20.71 9.95 10.43
CA TYR A 175 -21.92 9.50 9.74
C TYR A 175 -23.19 9.89 10.49
N GLN A 176 -23.21 9.76 11.82
CA GLN A 176 -24.38 10.11 12.64
C GLN A 176 -24.59 11.63 12.76
N CYS A 177 -23.52 12.43 12.79
CA CYS A 177 -23.62 13.89 12.84
C CYS A 177 -24.31 14.48 11.60
N ASP A 178 -24.16 13.83 10.44
CA ASP A 178 -24.75 14.28 9.18
C ASP A 178 -26.21 13.81 8.97
N ILE A 179 -26.72 12.93 9.83
CA ILE A 179 -28.09 12.39 9.72
C ILE A 179 -29.04 13.22 10.58
N PRO A 180 -30.08 13.84 9.98
CA PRO A 180 -31.10 14.52 10.76
C PRO A 180 -31.84 13.57 11.71
N VAL A 181 -32.09 14.04 12.93
CA VAL A 181 -32.82 13.28 13.96
C VAL A 181 -34.13 12.72 13.41
N GLY A 182 -34.33 11.41 13.59
CA GLY A 182 -35.57 10.71 13.19
C GLY A 182 -35.69 10.39 11.70
N LYS A 183 -34.67 10.65 10.88
CA LYS A 183 -34.62 10.20 9.48
C LYS A 183 -33.67 9.02 9.30
N PRO A 184 -33.98 8.07 8.39
CA PRO A 184 -33.00 7.08 7.99
C PRO A 184 -31.83 7.80 7.30
N GLY A 185 -30.60 7.45 7.69
CA GLY A 185 -29.40 7.96 7.03
C GLY A 185 -29.23 7.39 5.62
N PRO A 186 -28.42 8.04 4.77
CA PRO A 186 -28.10 7.50 3.45
C PRO A 186 -27.31 6.20 3.57
N THR A 187 -27.54 5.23 2.69
CA THR A 187 -26.66 4.06 2.59
C THR A 187 -25.37 4.46 1.87
N CYS A 188 -24.25 4.35 2.58
CA CYS A 188 -22.93 4.73 2.08
C CYS A 188 -22.05 3.49 1.95
N PHE A 189 -21.23 3.45 0.91
CA PHE A 189 -20.13 2.51 0.78
C PHE A 189 -18.87 3.25 0.37
N GLN A 190 -17.70 2.68 0.66
CA GLN A 190 -16.42 3.24 0.26
C GLN A 190 -15.48 2.14 -0.23
N ILE A 191 -14.87 2.36 -1.40
CA ILE A 191 -13.74 1.55 -1.86
C ILE A 191 -12.46 2.23 -1.37
N LEU A 192 -11.67 1.50 -0.60
CA LEU A 192 -10.40 1.91 -0.03
C LEU A 192 -9.25 1.20 -0.75
N GLY A 193 -8.17 1.92 -1.03
CA GLY A 193 -6.92 1.36 -1.52
C GLY A 193 -5.93 1.22 -0.38
N PHE A 194 -5.65 -0.01 0.03
CA PHE A 194 -4.62 -0.30 1.03
C PHE A 194 -3.26 -0.47 0.34
N ASP A 195 -2.27 0.29 0.79
CA ASP A 195 -0.90 0.18 0.31
C ASP A 195 -0.10 -0.62 1.34
N ILE A 196 0.29 -1.83 0.98
CA ILE A 196 0.91 -2.80 1.88
C ILE A 196 2.30 -3.15 1.37
N LEU A 197 3.27 -3.17 2.27
CA LEU A 197 4.61 -3.68 1.99
C LEU A 197 4.79 -5.05 2.65
N LEU A 198 5.22 -6.04 1.87
CA LEU A 198 5.72 -7.30 2.44
C LEU A 198 7.19 -7.16 2.80
N MET A 199 7.52 -7.51 4.04
CA MET A 199 8.90 -7.59 4.51
C MET A 199 9.56 -8.89 4.04
N LYS A 200 10.89 -8.99 4.12
CA LYS A 200 11.65 -10.20 3.74
C LYS A 200 11.19 -11.46 4.48
N ASN A 201 10.68 -11.30 5.71
CA ASN A 201 10.09 -12.37 6.52
C ASN A 201 8.58 -12.58 6.24
N LEU A 202 8.06 -12.03 5.14
CA LEU A 202 6.67 -12.10 4.69
C LEU A 202 5.65 -11.40 5.59
N LYS A 203 6.10 -10.66 6.61
CA LYS A 203 5.19 -9.85 7.45
C LYS A 203 4.63 -8.68 6.64
N PRO A 204 3.30 -8.49 6.57
CA PRO A 204 2.70 -7.32 5.93
C PRO A 204 2.78 -6.10 6.84
N ILE A 205 3.11 -4.95 6.26
CA ILE A 205 3.19 -3.64 6.90
C ILE A 205 2.29 -2.67 6.13
N LEU A 206 1.40 -1.98 6.83
CA LEU A 206 0.56 -0.94 6.25
C LEU A 206 1.41 0.31 6.00
N LEU A 207 1.36 0.84 4.78
CA LEU A 207 2.01 2.09 4.42
C LEU A 207 1.04 3.27 4.50
N GLU A 208 -0.14 3.12 3.90
CA GLU A 208 -1.21 4.12 3.85
C GLU A 208 -2.55 3.48 3.46
N VAL A 209 -3.65 4.19 3.73
CA VAL A 209 -4.99 3.86 3.24
C VAL A 209 -5.50 5.03 2.41
N ASN A 210 -5.78 4.77 1.13
CA ASN A 210 -6.24 5.75 0.17
C ASN A 210 -7.77 5.70 0.07
N ALA A 211 -8.45 6.79 0.42
CA ALA A 211 -9.90 6.89 0.27
C ALA A 211 -10.33 6.99 -1.21
N ASN A 212 -9.47 7.50 -2.09
CA ASN A 212 -9.76 7.68 -3.52
C ASN A 212 -8.73 6.93 -4.38
N PRO A 213 -8.69 5.59 -4.34
CA PRO A 213 -7.74 4.84 -5.15
C PRO A 213 -8.04 5.05 -6.64
N SER A 214 -6.99 5.19 -7.47
CA SER A 214 -7.17 5.22 -8.92
C SER A 214 -7.81 3.92 -9.40
N MET A 215 -8.93 4.07 -10.12
CA MET A 215 -9.67 2.99 -10.80
C MET A 215 -9.44 3.01 -12.32
N LYS A 216 -8.42 3.75 -12.78
CA LYS A 216 -8.11 3.85 -14.20
C LYS A 216 -7.73 2.47 -14.74
N ILE A 217 -8.49 2.01 -15.73
CA ILE A 217 -8.16 0.81 -16.49
C ILE A 217 -7.03 1.20 -17.45
N GLU A 218 -5.82 0.72 -17.17
CA GLU A 218 -4.68 0.87 -18.07
C GLU A 218 -4.45 -0.41 -18.89
N HIS A 219 -4.99 -1.54 -18.43
CA HIS A 219 -4.86 -2.84 -19.06
C HIS A 219 -6.20 -3.57 -18.95
N GLU A 220 -6.71 -4.04 -20.08
CA GLU A 220 -7.92 -4.84 -20.17
C GLU A 220 -7.54 -6.26 -20.53
N LYS A 221 -7.91 -7.22 -19.69
CA LYS A 221 -7.78 -8.63 -20.01
C LYS A 221 -9.18 -9.15 -20.32
N GLU A 222 -9.45 -9.42 -21.59
CA GLU A 222 -10.73 -9.97 -22.02
C GLU A 222 -10.92 -11.36 -21.38
N VAL A 223 -12.01 -11.51 -20.62
CA VAL A 223 -12.37 -12.77 -19.97
C VAL A 223 -13.54 -13.38 -20.74
N ARG A 224 -13.45 -14.68 -21.07
CA ARG A 224 -14.52 -15.35 -21.84
C ARG A 224 -15.85 -15.29 -21.06
N PRO A 225 -16.98 -14.93 -21.71
CA PRO A 225 -18.27 -14.68 -21.06
C PRO A 225 -18.93 -15.91 -20.40
N SER A 226 -18.35 -17.11 -20.51
CA SER A 226 -18.95 -18.35 -20.00
C SER A 226 -18.69 -18.63 -18.53
N ASN A 227 -18.16 -17.69 -17.75
CA ASN A 227 -17.86 -17.90 -16.33
C ASN A 227 -18.56 -16.82 -15.47
N PRO A 228 -19.66 -17.14 -14.76
CA PRO A 228 -20.43 -16.17 -13.96
C PRO A 228 -19.70 -15.65 -12.71
N ALA A 229 -18.40 -15.93 -12.54
CA ALA A 229 -17.62 -15.65 -11.33
C ALA A 229 -17.09 -14.22 -11.22
N TYR A 230 -17.08 -13.42 -12.28
CA TYR A 230 -16.30 -12.16 -12.29
C TYR A 230 -17.15 -10.89 -12.10
N HIS A 231 -18.02 -10.86 -11.09
CA HIS A 231 -18.16 -9.60 -10.37
C HIS A 231 -16.94 -9.52 -9.44
N ILE A 232 -16.16 -8.43 -9.52
CA ILE A 232 -15.04 -8.18 -8.59
C ILE A 232 -15.49 -8.32 -7.11
N TRP A 233 -16.80 -8.16 -6.87
CA TRP A 233 -17.49 -8.34 -5.60
C TRP A 233 -18.17 -9.71 -5.39
N SER A 234 -18.49 -10.50 -6.41
CA SER A 234 -19.00 -11.88 -6.22
C SER A 234 -17.91 -12.80 -5.68
N ASP A 235 -16.66 -12.44 -5.95
CA ASP A 235 -15.48 -13.13 -5.50
C ASP A 235 -14.77 -12.42 -4.34
N ALA A 236 -15.25 -11.29 -3.82
CA ALA A 236 -14.60 -10.66 -2.68
C ALA A 236 -14.85 -11.46 -1.39
N GLU A 237 -13.82 -11.59 -0.55
CA GLU A 237 -13.94 -12.31 0.73
C GLU A 237 -14.60 -11.38 1.75
N PHE A 238 -15.76 -11.77 2.28
CA PHE A 238 -16.37 -11.12 3.43
C PHE A 238 -15.50 -11.39 4.66
N VAL A 239 -15.04 -10.33 5.33
CA VAL A 239 -14.06 -10.46 6.42
C VAL A 239 -14.57 -9.94 7.76
N LEU A 240 -15.59 -9.07 7.76
CA LEU A 240 -16.28 -8.54 8.93
C LEU A 240 -17.73 -8.26 8.60
#